data_AF-A0A9E4J249-F1
#
_entry.id   AF-A0A9E4J249-F1
#
_cell.length_a   1.000
_cell.length_b   1.000
_cell.length_c   1.000
_cell.angle_alpha   90.00
_cell.angle_beta   90.00
_cell.angle_gamma   90.00
#
_symmetry.space_group_name_H-M   'P 1'
#
loop_
_entity.id
_entity.type
_entity.pdbx_description
1 polymer ?
#
loop_
_entity_poly.entity_id
_entity_poly.type
_entity_poly.pdbx_seq_one_letter_code
_entity_poly.pdbx_strand_id
1 'polypeptide(L)'
;MTKTLLFIGEGSDAIPGIEGKEGRYWGRKFRAYDKATGEVVWETELPSGTTGAPITYLYEGRQFIVVAIGGTKSPAQFVAFGL
;
A
#
# COMPACT_ATOMS: atom_id res chain seq x y z
N MET A 1 -9.55 -13.47 1.89
CA MET A 1 -8.77 -12.48 2.67
C MET A 1 -9.45 -11.13 2.82
N THR A 2 -9.84 -10.46 1.73
CA THR A 2 -10.36 -9.07 1.76
C THR A 2 -11.74 -8.87 2.40
N LYS A 3 -12.48 -9.93 2.74
CA LYS A 3 -13.73 -9.80 3.53
C LYS A 3 -13.43 -9.23 4.92
N THR A 4 -12.38 -9.71 5.58
CA THR A 4 -12.04 -9.39 6.97
C THR A 4 -10.94 -8.35 7.12
N LEU A 5 -10.08 -8.19 6.10
CA LEU A 5 -8.92 -7.30 6.16
C LEU A 5 -9.07 -6.06 5.28
N LEU A 6 -8.63 -4.91 5.81
CA LEU A 6 -8.47 -3.64 5.09
C LEU A 6 -6.99 -3.39 4.84
N PHE A 7 -6.62 -3.15 3.59
CA PHE A 7 -5.23 -2.86 3.20
C PHE A 7 -5.06 -1.37 2.92
N ILE A 8 -4.05 -0.75 3.53
CA ILE A 8 -3.75 0.68 3.38
C ILE A 8 -2.23 0.85 3.24
N GLY A 9 -1.83 1.72 2.32
CA GLY A 9 -0.45 2.19 2.23
C GLY A 9 -0.29 3.63 2.67
N GLU A 10 0.92 3.97 3.08
CA GLU A 10 1.32 5.34 3.32
C GLU A 10 1.54 6.07 1.98
N GLY A 11 1.04 7.30 1.88
CA GLY A 11 1.03 8.08 0.64
C GLY A 11 2.43 8.39 0.11
N SER A 12 2.49 8.73 -1.17
CA SER A 12 3.72 9.06 -1.88
C SER A 12 3.97 10.57 -1.99
N ASP A 13 5.24 10.93 -2.12
CA ASP A 13 5.71 12.26 -2.50
C ASP A 13 5.46 12.64 -3.96
N ALA A 14 5.01 11.68 -4.78
CA ALA A 14 4.53 11.94 -6.12
C ALA A 14 3.13 12.55 -6.16
N ILE A 15 2.40 12.60 -5.04
CA ILE A 15 1.06 13.19 -4.98
C ILE A 15 1.14 14.62 -4.43
N PRO A 16 0.80 15.64 -5.25
CA PRO A 16 0.85 17.04 -4.82
C PRO A 16 0.04 17.28 -3.54
N GLY A 17 0.64 17.96 -2.56
CA GLY A 17 -0.01 18.28 -1.28
C GLY A 17 0.01 17.17 -0.23
N ILE A 18 0.59 16.00 -0.53
CA ILE A 18 0.83 14.91 0.43
C ILE A 18 2.31 14.86 0.88
N GLU A 19 3.15 15.73 0.29
CA GLU A 19 4.52 16.00 0.71
C GLU A 19 4.53 16.35 2.21
N GLY A 20 5.05 15.45 3.04
CA GLY A 20 5.04 15.69 4.47
C GLY A 20 6.02 16.79 4.88
N LYS A 21 5.84 17.30 6.10
CA LYS A 21 6.62 18.45 6.61
C LYS A 21 8.11 18.12 6.61
N GLU A 22 8.93 19.10 6.23
CA GLU A 22 10.41 18.98 6.22
C GLU A 22 10.96 17.86 5.32
N GLY A 23 10.23 17.49 4.26
CA GLY A 23 10.64 16.40 3.36
C GLY A 23 10.48 15.00 3.98
N ARG A 24 9.77 14.88 5.11
CA ARG A 24 9.42 13.59 5.72
C ARG A 24 8.08 13.13 5.18
N TYR A 25 8.10 12.14 4.29
CA TYR A 25 6.88 11.48 3.83
C TYR A 25 6.24 10.67 4.97
N TRP A 26 4.95 10.36 4.85
CA TRP A 26 4.18 9.56 5.82
C TRP A 26 4.73 8.15 6.05
N GLY A 27 5.80 7.79 5.33
CA GLY A 27 6.49 6.50 5.35
C GLY A 27 6.16 5.72 4.09
N ARG A 28 6.60 4.45 4.05
CA ARG A 28 6.33 3.52 2.95
C ARG A 28 5.67 2.24 3.46
N LYS A 29 5.07 2.29 4.65
CA LYS A 29 4.45 1.11 5.22
C LYS A 29 3.18 0.78 4.46
N PHE A 30 2.96 -0.51 4.30
CA PHE A 30 1.75 -1.10 3.77
C PHE A 30 1.24 -2.10 4.78
N ARG A 31 0.01 -1.89 5.24
CA ARG A 31 -0.54 -2.59 6.40
C ARG A 31 -1.86 -3.27 6.06
N ALA A 32 -2.08 -4.40 6.70
CA ALA A 32 -3.37 -5.05 6.79
C ALA A 32 -3.94 -4.82 8.19
N TYR A 33 -5.15 -4.26 8.23
CA TYR A 33 -5.91 -4.05 9.45
C TYR A 33 -7.02 -5.08 9.53
N ASP A 34 -7.26 -5.64 10.72
CA ASP A 34 -8.53 -6.29 11.01
C ASP A 34 -9.64 -5.22 10.96
N LYS A 35 -10.69 -5.47 10.16
CA LYS A 35 -11.76 -4.48 9.97
C LYS A 35 -12.64 -4.28 11.20
N ALA A 36 -12.77 -5.29 12.06
CA ALA A 36 -13.64 -5.23 13.22
C ALA A 36 -12.95 -4.50 14.39
N THR A 37 -11.65 -4.75 14.58
CA THR A 37 -10.91 -4.20 15.72
C THR A 37 -10.08 -2.96 15.35
N GLY A 38 -9.70 -2.80 14.08
CA GLY A 38 -8.76 -1.77 13.64
C GLY A 38 -7.30 -2.10 13.99
N GLU A 39 -7.01 -3.30 14.48
CA GLU A 39 -5.64 -3.72 14.80
C GLU A 39 -4.83 -4.01 13.54
N VAL A 40 -3.55 -3.64 13.55
CA VAL A 40 -2.61 -4.05 12.49
C VAL A 40 -2.25 -5.50 12.69
N VAL A 41 -2.66 -6.37 11.76
CA VAL A 41 -2.36 -7.82 11.81
C VAL A 41 -1.19 -8.22 10.92
N TRP A 42 -0.80 -7.35 9.98
CA TRP A 42 0.39 -7.52 9.16
C TRP A 42 0.88 -6.17 8.64
N GLU A 43 2.19 -6.03 8.49
CA GLU A 43 2.80 -4.89 7.82
C GLU A 43 4.07 -5.24 7.06
N THR A 44 4.37 -4.44 6.04
CA THR A 44 5.65 -4.44 5.34
C THR A 44 6.04 -3.01 4.95
N GLU A 45 7.27 -2.83 4.51
CA GLU A 45 7.74 -1.56 3.93
C GLU A 45 7.93 -1.73 2.42
N LEU A 46 7.24 -0.89 1.64
CA LEU A 46 7.31 -0.89 0.19
C LEU A 46 8.55 -0.15 -0.32
N PRO A 47 9.07 -0.46 -1.52
CA PRO A 47 10.18 0.29 -2.11
C PRO A 47 9.92 1.79 -2.25
N SER A 48 8.66 2.21 -2.42
CA SER A 48 8.24 3.61 -2.50
C SER A 48 6.85 3.80 -1.90
N GLY A 49 6.40 5.05 -1.78
CA GLY A 49 5.07 5.37 -1.25
C GLY A 49 3.96 4.92 -2.19
N THR A 50 2.76 4.73 -1.66
CA THR A 50 1.59 4.35 -2.47
C THR A 50 1.01 5.56 -3.18
N THR A 51 0.65 5.37 -4.45
CA THR A 51 0.11 6.43 -5.33
C THR A 51 -1.36 6.19 -5.69
N GLY A 52 -1.98 5.14 -5.15
CA GLY A 52 -3.37 4.80 -5.38
C GLY A 52 -3.88 3.73 -4.42
N ALA A 53 -5.19 3.50 -4.45
CA ALA A 53 -5.81 2.48 -3.61
C ALA A 53 -5.38 1.07 -4.05
N PRO A 54 -5.11 0.15 -3.10
CA PRO A 54 -4.85 -1.23 -3.44
C PRO A 54 -6.10 -1.90 -4.01
N ILE A 55 -5.89 -2.80 -4.98
CA ILE A 55 -6.92 -3.64 -5.58
C ILE A 55 -6.64 -5.12 -5.29
N THR A 56 -7.65 -5.98 -5.48
CA THR A 56 -7.48 -7.43 -5.39
C THR A 56 -8.07 -8.13 -6.60
N TYR A 57 -7.47 -9.24 -7.01
CA TYR A 57 -8.00 -10.12 -8.06
C TYR A 57 -7.66 -11.58 -7.77
N LEU A 58 -8.31 -12.49 -8.49
CA LEU A 58 -8.00 -13.92 -8.52
C LEU A 58 -7.33 -14.25 -9.86
N TYR A 59 -6.21 -14.96 -9.81
CA TYR A 59 -5.56 -15.50 -10.99
C TYR A 59 -5.11 -16.93 -10.69
N GLU A 60 -5.52 -17.88 -11.52
CA GLU A 60 -5.22 -19.32 -11.36
C GLU A 60 -5.49 -19.86 -9.93
N GLY A 61 -6.62 -19.44 -9.34
CA GLY A 61 -7.02 -19.87 -8.00
C GLY A 61 -6.29 -19.18 -6.84
N ARG A 62 -5.31 -18.32 -7.12
CA ARG A 62 -4.57 -17.55 -6.12
C ARG A 62 -5.10 -16.12 -6.02
N GLN A 63 -5.35 -15.66 -4.80
CA GLN A 63 -5.76 -14.27 -4.53
C GLN A 63 -4.52 -13.38 -4.46
N PHE A 64 -4.56 -12.27 -5.20
CA PHE A 64 -3.53 -11.26 -5.20
C PHE A 64 -4.05 -9.93 -4.67
N ILE A 65 -3.16 -9.17 -4.05
CA ILE A 65 -3.33 -7.74 -3.76
C ILE A 65 -2.28 -6.98 -4.54
N VAL A 66 -2.72 -5.96 -5.27
CA VAL A 66 -1.84 -5.10 -6.05
C VAL A 66 -1.98 -3.66 -5.62
N VAL A 67 -0.85 -2.98 -5.48
CA VAL A 67 -0.78 -1.57 -5.13
C VAL A 67 0.19 -0.85 -6.06
N ALA A 68 -0.23 0.33 -6.54
CA ALA A 68 0.64 1.23 -7.28
C ALA A 68 1.56 1.95 -6.31
N ILE A 69 2.86 1.91 -6.59
CA ILE A 69 3.87 2.68 -5.87
C ILE A 69 4.64 3.57 -6.83
N GLY A 70 5.20 4.65 -6.31
CA GLY A 70 6.05 5.57 -7.06
C GLY A 70 6.46 6.72 -6.17
N GLY A 71 7.35 7.57 -6.67
CA GLY A 71 7.78 8.76 -5.95
C GLY A 71 8.64 9.68 -6.83
N THR A 72 9.02 10.85 -6.32
CA THR A 72 9.83 11.82 -7.10
C THR A 72 11.18 11.25 -7.52
N LYS A 73 11.74 10.33 -6.72
CA LYS A 73 13.01 9.63 -6.96
C LYS A 73 12.83 8.12 -7.16
N SER A 74 11.61 7.65 -7.40
CA SER A 74 11.30 6.22 -7.52
C SER A 74 10.41 5.97 -8.73
N PRO A 75 10.77 5.03 -9.63
CA PRO A 75 9.93 4.73 -10.78
C PRO A 75 8.56 4.21 -10.34
N ALA A 76 7.54 4.55 -11.12
CA ALA A 76 6.21 4.02 -10.93
C ALA A 76 6.19 2.52 -11.27
N GLN A 77 5.61 1.71 -10.39
CA GLN A 77 5.48 0.27 -10.58
C GLN A 77 4.31 -0.30 -9.77
N PHE A 78 3.89 -1.50 -10.15
CA PHE A 78 2.95 -2.29 -9.35
C PHE A 78 3.71 -3.29 -8.48
N VAL A 79 3.32 -3.38 -7.21
CA VAL A 79 3.75 -4.47 -6.31
C VAL A 79 2.57 -5.40 -6.10
N ALA A 80 2.80 -6.71 -6.28
CA ALA A 80 1.80 -7.75 -6.07
C ALA A 80 2.18 -8.65 -4.89
N PHE A 81 1.23 -8.85 -3.97
CA PHE A 81 1.32 -9.82 -2.89
C PHE A 81 0.40 -10.99 -3.21
N GLY A 82 0.91 -12.22 -3.17
CA GLY A 82 0.13 -13.44 -3.36
C GLY A 82 0.15 -14.30 -2.10
N LEU A 83 -0.97 -14.98 -1.82
CA LEU A 83 -1.09 -16.02 -0.78
C LEU A 83 -0.55 -17.35 -1.30
#